data_AF-A0AAN8G394-F1
#
_entry.id   AF-A0AAN8G394-F1
#
_cell.length_a   1.000
_cell.length_b   1.000
_cell.length_c   1.000
_cell.angle_alpha   90.00
_cell.angle_beta   90.00
_cell.angle_gamma   90.00
#
_symmetry.space_group_name_H-M   'P 1'
#
loop_
_entity.id
_entity.type
_entity.pdbx_description
1 polymer ?
#
loop_
_entity_poly.entity_id
_entity_poly.type
_entity_poly.pdbx_seq_one_letter_code
_entity_poly.pdbx_strand_id
1 'polypeptide(L)'
;MFSAAKQKAQNATLCFLSSKIRAQKNRVIDFLDNMGGDKREKVVQFAVTYSRKQRERKKTKQKDVMVEIKRRNVLQQEKKNMTELRKMEKKLKTTETDPISLAEAFPGIDKGILDDLGDILEGKVVGKDLCHYWFDTDTGVKELYYGRIEKLRKNGIVYRVCYWAEGETFDDGESYDISKYSLASDLILSDLILC
;
A
#
# COMPACT_ATOMS: atom_id res chain seq x y z
N MET A 1 30.25 21.92 16.81
CA MET A 1 31.33 20.91 16.72
C MET A 1 31.32 20.10 15.43
N PHE A 2 30.22 19.42 15.07
CA PHE A 2 30.15 18.63 13.83
C PHE A 2 30.25 19.45 12.54
N SER A 3 29.68 20.66 12.51
CA SER A 3 29.78 21.59 11.37
C SER A 3 31.23 21.99 11.06
N ALA A 4 32.00 22.39 12.07
CA ALA A 4 33.42 22.75 11.93
C ALA A 4 34.32 21.55 11.56
N ALA A 5 34.02 20.35 12.10
CA ALA A 5 34.77 19.14 11.75
C ALA A 5 34.48 18.67 10.30
N LYS A 6 33.25 18.87 9.82
CA LYS A 6 32.86 18.59 8.43
C LYS A 6 33.47 19.58 7.44
N GLN A 7 33.63 20.85 7.82
CA GLN A 7 34.36 21.83 7.00
C GLN A 7 35.83 21.44 6.76
N LYS A 8 36.50 20.83 7.74
CA LYS A 8 37.89 20.34 7.60
C LYS A 8 38.04 19.01 6.87
N ALA A 9 36.96 18.24 6.75
CA ALA A 9 36.94 16.95 6.08
C ALA A 9 35.57 16.74 5.44
N GLN A 10 35.33 17.41 4.30
CA GLN A 10 34.01 17.49 3.66
C GLN A 10 33.47 16.12 3.23
N ASN A 11 34.37 15.19 2.87
CA ASN A 11 34.03 13.84 2.46
C ASN A 11 33.85 12.86 3.65
N ALA A 12 34.07 13.30 4.89
CA ALA A 12 33.93 12.45 6.05
C ALA A 12 32.47 12.29 6.47
N THR A 13 32.06 11.04 6.70
CA THR A 13 30.74 10.75 7.27
C THR A 13 30.65 11.26 8.71
N LEU A 14 29.43 11.64 9.15
CA LEU A 14 29.19 12.06 10.54
C LEU A 14 29.63 10.99 11.56
N CYS A 15 29.45 9.71 11.23
CA CYS A 15 29.94 8.61 12.06
C CYS A 15 31.47 8.63 12.19
N PHE A 16 32.21 8.84 11.11
CA PHE A 16 33.67 8.92 11.16
C PHE A 16 34.13 10.09 12.03
N LEU A 17 33.54 11.27 11.85
CA LEU A 17 33.85 12.46 12.65
C LEU A 17 33.56 12.24 14.13
N SER A 18 32.40 11.64 14.46
CA SER A 18 32.05 11.30 15.84
C SER A 18 33.04 10.32 16.46
N SER A 19 33.38 9.25 15.74
CA SER A 19 34.36 8.26 16.19
C SER A 19 35.75 8.86 16.39
N LYS A 20 36.20 9.74 15.49
CA LYS A 20 37.49 10.44 15.61
C LYS A 20 37.55 11.29 16.87
N ILE A 21 36.50 12.08 17.14
CA ILE A 21 36.43 12.91 18.35
C ILE A 21 36.46 12.05 19.62
N ARG A 22 35.72 10.93 19.63
CA ARG A 22 35.73 9.99 20.77
C ARG A 22 37.09 9.31 20.94
N ALA A 23 37.74 8.92 19.85
CA ALA A 23 39.05 8.30 19.88
C ALA A 23 40.11 9.25 20.47
N GLN A 24 40.06 10.53 20.09
CA GLN A 24 40.92 11.57 20.66
C GLN A 24 40.62 11.79 22.15
N LYS A 25 39.34 11.95 22.53
CA LYS A 25 38.93 12.15 23.93
C LYS A 25 39.37 11.00 24.82
N ASN A 26 39.26 9.77 24.33
CA ASN A 26 39.57 8.56 25.10
C ASN A 26 41.03 8.12 24.96
N ARG A 27 41.91 8.90 24.31
CA ARG A 27 43.34 8.57 24.08
C ARG A 27 43.55 7.17 23.50
N VAL A 28 42.71 6.81 22.53
CA VAL A 28 42.71 5.44 21.96
C VAL A 28 44.02 5.14 21.23
N ILE A 29 44.65 6.14 20.60
CA ILE A 29 45.94 5.96 19.92
C ILE A 29 47.04 5.65 20.94
N ASP A 30 47.18 6.47 21.99
CA ASP A 30 48.14 6.23 23.08
C ASP A 30 47.92 4.85 23.73
N PHE A 31 46.66 4.44 23.94
CA PHE A 31 46.34 3.11 24.46
C PHE A 31 46.81 1.97 23.53
N LEU A 32 46.65 2.13 22.21
CA LEU A 32 47.08 1.13 21.23
C LEU A 32 48.61 1.10 21.08
N ASP A 33 49.27 2.25 21.12
CA ASP A 33 50.72 2.36 20.99
C ASP A 33 51.47 1.78 22.19
N ASN A 34 50.87 1.84 23.38
CA ASN A 34 51.40 1.20 24.59
C ASN A 34 51.10 -0.31 24.67
N MET A 35 50.45 -0.89 23.67
CA MET A 35 50.12 -2.31 23.61
C MET A 35 51.17 -3.08 22.79
N GLY A 36 51.52 -4.29 23.24
CA GLY A 36 52.41 -5.18 22.47
C GLY A 36 51.84 -5.49 21.07
N GLY A 37 52.72 -5.59 20.06
CA GLY A 37 52.36 -5.68 18.64
C GLY A 37 51.27 -6.70 18.32
N ASP A 38 51.42 -7.94 18.78
CA ASP A 38 50.46 -9.03 18.56
C ASP A 38 49.08 -8.75 19.17
N LYS A 39 49.05 -8.13 20.35
CA LYS A 39 47.79 -7.78 21.03
C LYS A 39 47.11 -6.61 20.32
N ARG A 40 47.89 -5.61 19.90
CA ARG A 40 47.40 -4.45 19.14
C ARG A 40 46.74 -4.90 17.85
N GLU A 41 47.38 -5.78 17.09
CA GLU A 41 46.86 -6.30 15.82
C GLU A 41 45.56 -7.08 16.01
N LYS A 42 45.47 -7.94 17.05
CA LYS A 42 44.23 -8.64 17.40
C LYS A 42 43.08 -7.69 17.71
N VAL A 43 43.34 -6.61 18.46
CA VAL A 43 42.32 -5.60 18.80
C VAL A 43 41.83 -4.86 17.56
N VAL A 44 42.75 -4.45 16.68
CA VAL A 44 42.39 -3.79 15.41
C VAL A 44 41.57 -4.73 14.53
N GLN A 45 42.01 -5.98 14.37
CA GLN A 45 41.32 -6.98 13.55
C GLN A 45 39.92 -7.31 14.10
N PHE A 46 39.78 -7.38 15.42
CA PHE A 46 38.49 -7.52 16.08
C PHE A 46 37.58 -6.33 15.77
N ALA A 47 38.07 -5.10 15.92
CA ALA A 47 37.30 -3.88 15.67
C ALA A 47 36.81 -3.79 14.22
N VAL A 48 37.66 -4.15 13.25
CA VAL A 48 37.31 -4.21 11.82
C VAL A 48 36.22 -5.25 11.58
N THR A 49 36.41 -6.47 12.10
CA THR A 49 35.47 -7.58 11.93
C THR A 49 34.11 -7.27 12.56
N TYR A 50 34.12 -6.73 13.78
CA TYR A 50 32.92 -6.33 14.49
C TYR A 50 32.17 -5.22 13.76
N SER A 51 32.89 -4.19 13.29
CA SER A 51 32.31 -3.09 12.52
C SER A 51 31.63 -3.58 11.23
N ARG A 52 32.25 -4.55 10.53
CA ARG A 52 31.65 -5.18 9.35
C ARG A 52 30.37 -5.92 9.72
N LYS A 53 30.39 -6.77 10.75
CA LYS A 53 29.19 -7.48 11.23
C LYS A 53 28.08 -6.50 11.63
N GLN A 54 28.42 -5.40 12.30
CA GLN A 54 27.45 -4.37 12.69
C GLN A 54 26.83 -3.66 11.48
N ARG A 55 27.61 -3.36 10.44
CA ARG A 55 27.09 -2.78 9.19
C ARG A 55 26.11 -3.72 8.50
N GLU A 56 26.45 -5.01 8.40
CA GLU A 56 25.55 -5.99 7.79
C GLU A 56 24.25 -6.15 8.59
N ARG A 57 24.33 -6.25 9.93
CA ARG A 57 23.14 -6.25 10.80
C ARG A 57 22.28 -5.00 10.60
N LYS A 58 22.91 -3.82 10.48
CA LYS A 58 22.19 -2.56 10.25
C LYS A 58 21.51 -2.57 8.89
N LYS A 59 22.15 -3.07 7.83
CA LYS A 59 21.55 -3.19 6.49
C LYS A 59 20.34 -4.11 6.51
N THR A 60 20.44 -5.28 7.13
CA THR A 60 19.31 -6.22 7.25
C THR A 60 18.16 -5.56 8.00
N LYS A 61 18.42 -5.00 9.19
CA LYS A 61 17.39 -4.29 9.96
C LYS A 61 16.76 -3.13 9.18
N GLN A 62 17.54 -2.40 8.39
CA GLN A 62 17.02 -1.33 7.54
C GLN A 62 16.11 -1.87 6.45
N LYS A 63 16.44 -3.01 5.82
CA LYS A 63 15.56 -3.68 4.87
C LYS A 63 14.24 -4.08 5.53
N ASP A 64 14.30 -4.71 6.69
CA ASP A 64 13.11 -5.13 7.44
C ASP A 64 12.22 -3.93 7.80
N VAL A 65 12.84 -2.84 8.28
CA VAL A 65 12.13 -1.58 8.58
C VAL A 65 11.51 -0.98 7.31
N MET A 66 12.19 -1.00 6.16
CA MET A 66 11.64 -0.49 4.90
C MET A 66 10.44 -1.32 4.43
N VAL A 67 10.50 -2.65 4.58
CA VAL A 67 9.38 -3.54 4.25
C VAL A 67 8.16 -3.22 5.13
N GLU A 68 8.37 -3.06 6.43
CA GLU A 68 7.29 -2.69 7.37
C GLU A 68 6.72 -1.30 7.08
N ILE A 69 7.55 -0.31 6.76
CA ILE A 69 7.09 1.02 6.34
C ILE A 69 6.23 0.92 5.08
N LYS A 70 6.66 0.14 4.08
CA LYS A 70 5.89 -0.08 2.85
C LYS A 70 4.53 -0.68 3.17
N ARG A 71 4.48 -1.75 3.97
CA ARG A 71 3.25 -2.39 4.42
C ARG A 71 2.30 -1.40 5.09
N ARG A 72 2.79 -0.58 6.03
CA ARG A 72 1.97 0.43 6.72
C ARG A 72 1.43 1.50 5.80
N ASN A 73 2.23 1.98 4.86
CA ASN A 73 1.81 3.00 3.90
C ASN A 73 0.67 2.47 3.01
N VAL A 74 0.77 1.23 2.54
CA VAL A 74 -0.28 0.57 1.75
C VAL A 74 -1.57 0.48 2.57
N LEU A 75 -1.52 -0.05 3.79
CA LEU A 75 -2.70 -0.15 4.67
C LEU A 75 -3.31 1.22 5.01
N GLN A 76 -2.48 2.24 5.17
CA GLN A 76 -2.96 3.61 5.42
C GLN A 76 -3.67 4.17 4.18
N GLN A 77 -3.13 3.91 2.99
CA GLN A 77 -3.76 4.32 1.73
C GLN A 77 -5.11 3.61 1.56
N GLU A 78 -5.18 2.33 1.87
CA GLU A 78 -6.44 1.57 1.76
C GLU A 78 -7.52 2.11 2.71
N LYS A 79 -7.16 2.51 3.93
CA LYS A 79 -8.10 3.18 4.83
C LYS A 79 -8.66 4.49 4.26
N LYS A 80 -7.86 5.22 3.47
CA LYS A 80 -8.33 6.43 2.76
C LYS A 80 -9.30 6.04 1.64
N ASN A 81 -8.95 5.05 0.83
CA ASN A 81 -9.81 4.53 -0.24
C ASN A 81 -11.18 4.11 0.33
N MET A 82 -11.20 3.33 1.41
CA MET A 82 -12.44 2.92 2.11
C MET A 82 -13.25 4.11 2.65
N THR A 83 -12.58 5.20 3.03
CA THR A 83 -13.26 6.42 3.47
C THR A 83 -13.89 7.15 2.29
N GLU A 84 -13.24 7.16 1.13
CA GLU A 84 -13.76 7.71 -0.12
C GLU A 84 -14.94 6.89 -0.63
N LEU A 85 -14.83 5.56 -0.66
CA LEU A 85 -15.95 4.65 -0.97
C LEU A 85 -17.18 4.96 -0.14
N ARG A 86 -17.04 5.08 1.19
CA ARG A 86 -18.16 5.44 2.09
C ARG A 86 -18.76 6.81 1.80
N LYS A 87 -17.97 7.78 1.32
CA LYS A 87 -18.49 9.09 0.91
C LYS A 87 -19.28 8.96 -0.39
N MET A 88 -18.78 8.18 -1.35
CA MET A 88 -19.44 7.92 -2.62
C MET A 88 -20.77 7.19 -2.41
N GLU A 89 -20.79 6.14 -1.59
CA GLU A 89 -22.02 5.42 -1.24
C GLU A 89 -23.08 6.34 -0.63
N LYS A 90 -22.68 7.23 0.30
CA LYS A 90 -23.60 8.18 0.92
C LYS A 90 -24.19 9.13 -0.11
N LYS A 91 -23.37 9.62 -1.04
CA LYS A 91 -23.80 10.51 -2.12
C LYS A 91 -24.78 9.79 -3.04
N LEU A 92 -24.45 8.58 -3.51
CA LEU A 92 -25.30 7.75 -4.37
C LEU A 92 -26.64 7.39 -3.73
N LYS A 93 -26.71 7.26 -2.39
CA LYS A 93 -27.97 7.03 -1.67
C LYS A 93 -28.92 8.22 -1.71
N THR A 94 -28.40 9.43 -1.92
CA THR A 94 -29.18 10.67 -1.93
C THR A 94 -29.41 11.25 -3.32
N THR A 95 -28.70 10.74 -4.32
CA THR A 95 -28.82 11.18 -5.72
C THR A 95 -29.94 10.41 -6.42
N GLU A 96 -30.75 11.12 -7.19
CA GLU A 96 -31.76 10.49 -8.06
C GLU A 96 -31.07 9.70 -9.18
N THR A 97 -31.70 8.62 -9.64
CA THR A 97 -31.08 7.70 -10.61
C THR A 97 -31.17 8.18 -12.05
N ASP A 98 -31.82 9.31 -12.31
CA ASP A 98 -31.95 9.83 -13.66
C ASP A 98 -30.59 10.33 -14.21
N PRO A 99 -30.37 10.24 -15.53
CA PRO A 99 -29.07 10.57 -16.13
C PRO A 99 -28.62 12.01 -15.90
N ILE A 100 -29.55 12.95 -15.72
CA ILE A 100 -29.23 14.37 -15.51
C ILE A 100 -28.67 14.55 -14.10
N SER A 101 -29.39 14.05 -13.09
CA SER A 101 -28.95 14.09 -11.69
C SER A 101 -27.62 13.38 -11.47
N LEU A 102 -27.38 12.25 -12.15
CA LEU A 102 -26.10 11.54 -12.07
C LEU A 102 -24.96 12.34 -12.69
N ALA A 103 -25.17 12.97 -13.84
CA ALA A 103 -24.16 13.81 -14.49
C ALA A 103 -23.83 15.07 -13.66
N GLU A 104 -24.83 15.67 -13.02
CA GLU A 104 -24.65 16.81 -12.10
C GLU A 104 -23.93 16.40 -10.82
N ALA A 105 -24.28 15.24 -10.26
CA ALA A 105 -23.65 14.73 -9.04
C ALA A 105 -22.19 14.33 -9.29
N PHE A 106 -21.86 13.79 -10.46
CA PHE A 106 -20.52 13.30 -10.77
C PHE A 106 -19.95 13.97 -12.03
N PRO A 107 -19.62 15.26 -11.96
CA PRO A 107 -19.11 16.00 -13.10
C PRO A 107 -17.74 15.45 -13.50
N GLY A 108 -17.55 15.21 -14.81
CA GLY A 108 -16.28 14.75 -15.37
C GLY A 108 -16.13 13.23 -15.47
N ILE A 109 -17.14 12.45 -15.09
CA ILE A 109 -17.20 11.02 -15.41
C ILE A 109 -17.62 10.84 -16.87
N ASP A 110 -17.02 9.85 -17.55
CA ASP A 110 -17.37 9.50 -18.93
C ASP A 110 -18.83 9.06 -19.05
N LYS A 111 -19.45 9.37 -20.20
CA LYS A 111 -20.85 9.05 -20.43
C LYS A 111 -21.14 7.55 -20.36
N GLY A 112 -20.25 6.68 -20.86
CA GLY A 112 -20.43 5.23 -20.78
C GLY A 112 -20.47 4.74 -19.33
N ILE A 113 -19.61 5.30 -18.48
CA ILE A 113 -19.59 4.99 -17.05
C ILE A 113 -20.86 5.51 -16.36
N LEU A 114 -21.39 6.67 -16.75
CA LEU A 114 -22.65 7.19 -16.23
C LEU A 114 -23.85 6.33 -16.64
N ASP A 115 -23.86 5.82 -17.87
CA ASP A 115 -24.90 4.91 -18.36
C ASP A 115 -24.85 3.58 -17.57
N ASP A 116 -23.67 2.99 -17.38
CA ASP A 116 -23.46 1.80 -16.54
C ASP A 116 -23.85 2.05 -15.07
N LEU A 117 -23.54 3.24 -14.55
CA LEU A 117 -23.94 3.65 -13.20
C LEU A 117 -25.46 3.66 -13.05
N GLY A 118 -26.17 4.22 -14.04
CA GLY A 118 -27.63 4.19 -14.10
C GLY A 118 -28.17 2.76 -14.14
N ASP A 119 -27.61 1.91 -15.00
CA ASP A 119 -27.99 0.50 -15.11
C ASP A 119 -27.83 -0.24 -13.76
N ILE A 120 -26.73 0.00 -13.04
CA ILE A 120 -26.49 -0.59 -11.71
C ILE A 120 -27.53 -0.10 -10.70
N LEU A 121 -27.84 1.19 -10.69
CA LEU A 121 -28.76 1.77 -9.71
C LEU A 121 -30.23 1.36 -9.95
N GLU A 122 -30.59 1.15 -11.22
CA GLU A 122 -31.94 0.77 -11.65
C GLU A 122 -32.21 -0.74 -11.64
N GLY A 123 -31.19 -1.59 -11.49
CA GLY A 123 -31.40 -3.04 -11.46
C GLY A 123 -31.17 -3.76 -12.79
N LYS A 124 -30.69 -3.07 -13.83
CA LYS A 124 -30.65 -3.55 -15.22
C LYS A 124 -29.42 -4.40 -15.56
N VAL A 125 -28.46 -4.50 -14.64
CA VAL A 125 -27.21 -5.24 -14.84
C VAL A 125 -27.28 -6.73 -14.47
N VAL A 126 -28.46 -7.24 -14.10
CA VAL A 126 -28.62 -8.67 -13.80
C VAL A 126 -28.29 -9.51 -15.04
N GLY A 127 -27.40 -10.47 -14.88
CA GLY A 127 -26.91 -11.35 -15.92
C GLY A 127 -25.61 -10.90 -16.59
N LYS A 128 -25.19 -9.64 -16.41
CA LYS A 128 -23.92 -9.10 -16.92
C LYS A 128 -22.73 -9.68 -16.15
N ASP A 129 -21.62 -9.83 -16.87
CA ASP A 129 -20.33 -10.17 -16.29
C ASP A 129 -19.60 -8.89 -15.88
N LEU A 130 -18.62 -9.02 -15.00
CA LEU A 130 -17.83 -7.91 -14.48
C LEU A 130 -16.42 -8.34 -14.11
N CYS A 131 -15.54 -7.36 -14.07
CA CYS A 131 -14.18 -7.44 -13.54
C CYS A 131 -14.11 -6.54 -12.31
N HIS A 132 -13.65 -7.06 -11.17
CA HIS A 132 -13.60 -6.32 -9.91
C HIS A 132 -12.25 -6.49 -9.22
N TYR A 133 -11.62 -5.36 -8.88
CA TYR A 133 -10.38 -5.32 -8.11
C TYR A 133 -10.66 -5.29 -6.62
N TRP A 134 -10.22 -6.31 -5.89
CA TRP A 134 -10.32 -6.37 -4.44
C TRP A 134 -8.96 -6.21 -3.78
N PHE A 135 -8.88 -5.42 -2.72
CA PHE A 135 -7.65 -5.26 -1.96
C PHE A 135 -7.50 -6.42 -0.97
N ASP A 136 -6.46 -7.21 -1.15
CA ASP A 136 -6.08 -8.23 -0.17
C ASP A 136 -5.17 -7.62 0.91
N THR A 137 -5.61 -7.70 2.17
CA THR A 137 -4.88 -7.20 3.33
C THR A 137 -3.64 -7.99 3.69
N ASP A 138 -3.58 -9.26 3.29
CA ASP A 138 -2.47 -10.16 3.61
C ASP A 138 -1.29 -9.94 2.65
N THR A 139 -1.56 -9.88 1.35
CA THR A 139 -0.55 -9.55 0.33
C THR A 139 -0.29 -8.04 0.21
N GLY A 140 -1.29 -7.21 0.52
CA GLY A 140 -1.23 -5.76 0.36
C GLY A 140 -1.33 -5.30 -1.09
N VAL A 141 -1.96 -6.11 -1.95
CA VAL A 141 -2.09 -5.87 -3.40
C VAL A 141 -3.58 -5.93 -3.78
N LYS A 142 -3.95 -5.18 -4.83
CA LYS A 142 -5.27 -5.32 -5.47
C LYS A 142 -5.22 -6.48 -6.45
N GLU A 143 -6.10 -7.45 -6.26
CA GLU A 143 -6.24 -8.63 -7.11
C GLU A 143 -7.51 -8.51 -7.96
N LEU A 144 -7.43 -9.00 -9.19
CA LEU A 144 -8.55 -8.99 -10.12
C LEU A 144 -9.38 -10.26 -9.95
N TYR A 145 -10.67 -10.08 -9.77
CA TYR A 145 -11.66 -11.16 -9.78
C TYR A 145 -12.64 -10.96 -10.92
N TYR A 146 -13.02 -12.06 -11.55
CA TYR A 146 -14.10 -12.10 -12.52
C TYR A 146 -15.39 -12.39 -11.78
N GLY A 147 -16.50 -11.84 -12.24
CA GLY A 147 -17.78 -12.08 -11.61
C GLY A 147 -18.96 -11.96 -12.53
N ARG A 148 -20.11 -12.43 -12.04
CA ARG A 148 -21.40 -12.35 -12.72
C ARG A 148 -22.50 -11.95 -11.77
N ILE A 149 -23.30 -10.98 -12.17
CA ILE A 149 -24.43 -10.49 -11.37
C ILE A 149 -25.60 -11.46 -11.54
N GLU A 150 -25.88 -12.27 -10.53
CA GLU A 150 -26.89 -13.33 -10.64
C GLU A 150 -28.31 -12.78 -10.54
N LYS A 151 -28.57 -11.92 -9.55
CA LYS A 151 -29.90 -11.39 -9.26
C LYS A 151 -29.88 -10.22 -8.30
N LEU A 152 -30.95 -9.43 -8.35
CA LEU A 152 -31.23 -8.37 -7.40
C LEU A 152 -32.20 -8.85 -6.31
N ARG A 153 -31.86 -8.61 -5.04
CA ARG A 153 -32.58 -9.02 -3.83
C ARG A 153 -32.88 -7.82 -2.92
N LYS A 154 -33.58 -8.09 -1.80
CA LYS A 154 -33.88 -7.13 -0.72
C LYS A 154 -34.46 -5.81 -1.24
N ASN A 155 -35.60 -5.91 -1.93
CA ASN A 155 -36.35 -4.77 -2.49
C ASN A 155 -35.53 -3.90 -3.46
N GLY A 156 -34.67 -4.50 -4.27
CA GLY A 156 -33.95 -3.75 -5.31
C GLY A 156 -32.69 -3.02 -4.83
N ILE A 157 -32.10 -3.47 -3.71
CA ILE A 157 -30.96 -2.79 -3.07
C ILE A 157 -29.68 -3.62 -3.13
N VAL A 158 -29.77 -4.95 -3.05
CA VAL A 158 -28.59 -5.83 -2.91
C VAL A 158 -28.53 -6.80 -4.07
N TYR A 159 -27.45 -6.75 -4.83
CA TYR A 159 -27.10 -7.76 -5.82
C TYR A 159 -26.49 -8.97 -5.15
N ARG A 160 -26.79 -10.15 -5.67
CA ARG A 160 -25.94 -11.33 -5.46
C ARG A 160 -25.03 -11.49 -6.66
N VAL A 161 -23.73 -11.51 -6.42
CA VAL A 161 -22.70 -11.58 -7.44
C VAL A 161 -21.83 -12.80 -7.15
N CYS A 162 -21.66 -13.67 -8.15
CA CYS A 162 -20.72 -14.79 -8.08
C CYS A 162 -19.35 -14.30 -8.55
N TYR A 163 -18.28 -14.60 -7.82
CA TYR A 163 -16.90 -14.24 -8.17
C TYR A 163 -16.00 -15.47 -8.25
N TRP A 164 -15.01 -15.43 -9.13
CA TRP A 164 -13.98 -16.45 -9.28
C TRP A 164 -12.64 -15.81 -9.68
N ALA A 165 -11.54 -16.49 -9.41
CA ALA A 165 -10.20 -16.01 -9.68
C ALA A 165 -9.79 -16.21 -11.16
N GLU A 166 -8.63 -15.68 -11.53
CA GLU A 166 -8.06 -15.91 -12.85
C GLU A 166 -7.75 -17.40 -13.07
N GLY A 167 -8.28 -17.97 -14.16
CA GLY A 167 -8.14 -19.39 -14.49
C GLY A 167 -9.22 -20.29 -13.91
N GLU A 168 -10.11 -19.76 -13.08
CA GLU A 168 -11.31 -20.45 -12.58
C GLU A 168 -12.53 -20.13 -13.46
N THR A 169 -13.64 -20.81 -13.19
CA THR A 169 -14.91 -20.61 -13.90
C THR A 169 -16.04 -20.24 -12.95
N PHE A 170 -17.18 -19.87 -13.51
CA PHE A 170 -18.40 -19.58 -12.73
C PHE A 170 -18.82 -20.73 -11.80
N ASP A 171 -18.55 -21.99 -12.19
CA ASP A 171 -18.93 -23.16 -11.40
C ASP A 171 -18.07 -23.33 -10.14
N ASP A 172 -16.86 -22.77 -10.13
CA ASP A 172 -15.94 -22.74 -8.98
C ASP A 172 -16.19 -21.49 -8.11
N GLY A 173 -17.04 -20.58 -8.57
CA GLY A 173 -17.20 -19.25 -8.00
C GLY A 173 -17.99 -19.22 -6.69
N GLU A 174 -17.68 -18.22 -5.88
CA GLU A 174 -18.34 -17.96 -4.61
C GLU A 174 -19.28 -16.75 -4.73
N SER A 175 -20.50 -16.87 -4.18
CA SER A 175 -21.48 -15.78 -4.25
C SER A 175 -21.43 -14.86 -3.03
N TYR A 176 -21.45 -13.56 -3.30
CA TYR A 176 -21.46 -12.49 -2.30
C TYR A 176 -22.68 -11.58 -2.48
N ASP A 177 -23.21 -11.08 -1.36
CA ASP A 177 -24.28 -10.09 -1.35
C ASP A 177 -23.66 -8.68 -1.32
N ILE A 178 -23.77 -7.93 -2.42
CA ILE A 178 -23.19 -6.60 -2.60
C ILE A 178 -24.30 -5.56 -2.78
N SER A 179 -24.24 -4.48 -2.01
CA SER A 179 -25.15 -3.33 -2.18
C SER A 179 -24.95 -2.69 -3.55
N LYS A 180 -26.04 -2.32 -4.25
CA LYS A 180 -25.96 -1.58 -5.52
C LYS A 180 -25.16 -0.28 -5.40
N TYR A 181 -25.21 0.35 -4.23
CA TYR A 181 -24.44 1.58 -3.95
C TYR A 181 -22.94 1.30 -3.79
N SER A 182 -22.56 0.12 -3.26
CA SER A 182 -21.16 -0.29 -3.19
C SER A 182 -20.65 -0.55 -4.60
N LEU A 183 -21.36 -1.40 -5.35
CA LEU A 183 -21.02 -1.76 -6.73
C LEU A 183 -20.89 -0.51 -7.64
N ALA A 184 -21.81 0.43 -7.49
CA ALA A 184 -21.78 1.72 -8.18
C ALA A 184 -20.59 2.61 -7.73
N SER A 185 -20.23 2.60 -6.45
CA SER A 185 -19.06 3.33 -5.96
C SER A 185 -17.77 2.74 -6.53
N ASP A 186 -17.67 1.42 -6.58
CA ASP A 186 -16.53 0.70 -7.13
C ASP A 186 -16.36 0.97 -8.64
N LEU A 187 -17.47 1.09 -9.39
CA LEU A 187 -17.46 1.52 -10.80
C LEU A 187 -16.89 2.94 -10.95
N ILE A 188 -17.37 3.89 -10.13
CA ILE A 188 -16.89 5.29 -10.20
C ILE A 188 -15.40 5.39 -9.85
N LEU A 189 -14.93 4.62 -8.87
CA LEU A 189 -13.52 4.60 -8.48
C LEU A 189 -12.64 3.75 -9.41
N SER A 190 -13.21 3.21 -10.50
CA SER A 190 -12.51 2.36 -11.47
C SER A 190 -11.95 1.05 -10.89
N ASP A 191 -12.53 0.60 -9.77
CA ASP A 191 -12.25 -0.71 -9.18
C ASP A 191 -13.16 -1.80 -9.76
N LEU A 192 -14.23 -1.41 -10.44
CA LEU A 192 -15.16 -2.30 -11.13
C LEU A 192 -15.31 -1.89 -12.60
N ILE A 193 -15.38 -2.89 -13.49
CA ILE A 193 -15.69 -2.74 -14.91
C ILE A 193 -16.79 -3.73 -15.26
N LEU A 194 -17.87 -3.26 -15.89
CA LEU A 194 -18.88 -4.16 -16.46
C LEU A 194 -18.41 -4.66 -17.84
N CYS A 195 -18.61 -5.95 -18.11
CA CYS A 195 -18.19 -6.62 -19.34
C CYS A 195 -19.37 -7.00 -20.24
#